data_AF-A0A7Y7M744-F1
#
_entry.id   AF-A0A7Y7M744-F1
#
_cell.length_a   1.000
_cell.length_b   1.000
_cell.length_c   1.000
_cell.angle_alpha   90.00
_cell.angle_beta   90.00
_cell.angle_gamma   90.00
#
_symmetry.space_group_name_H-M   'P 1'
#
loop_
_entity.id
_entity.type
_entity.pdbx_description
1 polymer ?
#
loop_
_entity_poly.entity_id
_entity_poly.type
_entity_poly.pdbx_seq_one_letter_code
_entity_poly.pdbx_strand_id
1 'polypeptide(L)'
;MMWAGGLPGLPMNGFKDHIVILCADIGGSYIDFAVADGAHQLSSRRRRPTPVGSMADFASTLAELAAPYDRGLPLHVAIAGVCDPQTGHTRSANIPCVNDRPLRDALMARLGRPVVIGNDAHCFALAEAMQG
;
A
#
# COMPACT_ATOMS: atom_id res chain seq x y z
N MET A 1 -6.02 -22.09 23.71
CA MET A 1 -7.00 -21.05 23.31
C MET A 1 -6.66 -20.68 21.88
N MET A 2 -7.29 -21.35 20.92
CA MET A 2 -6.94 -21.31 19.49
C MET A 2 -7.58 -20.07 18.84
N TRP A 3 -6.78 -19.31 18.10
CA TRP A 3 -7.21 -18.16 17.31
C TRP A 3 -7.91 -18.67 16.05
N ALA A 4 -9.23 -18.48 15.95
CA ALA A 4 -10.01 -18.71 14.75
C ALA A 4 -10.39 -17.34 14.18
N GLY A 5 -9.64 -16.87 13.18
CA GLY A 5 -9.82 -15.54 12.61
C GLY A 5 -9.26 -15.47 11.20
N GLY A 6 -9.82 -16.27 10.30
CA GLY A 6 -9.66 -16.01 8.87
C GLY A 6 -10.21 -14.63 8.54
N LEU A 7 -9.49 -13.87 7.71
CA LEU A 7 -9.99 -12.61 7.16
C LEU A 7 -11.37 -12.87 6.51
N PRO A 8 -12.43 -12.12 6.86
CA PRO A 8 -13.76 -12.38 6.33
C PRO A 8 -13.77 -12.12 4.82
N GLY A 9 -13.95 -13.18 4.02
CA GLY A 9 -14.21 -13.09 2.58
C GLY A 9 -13.33 -13.94 1.66
N LEU A 10 -12.28 -14.60 2.15
CA LEU A 10 -11.45 -15.49 1.31
C LEU A 10 -11.89 -16.96 1.47
N PRO A 11 -12.21 -17.68 0.39
CA PRO A 11 -12.57 -19.10 0.47
C PRO A 11 -11.39 -19.93 1.00
N MET A 12 -11.65 -20.74 2.03
CA MET A 12 -10.64 -21.54 2.75
C MET A 12 -10.14 -22.79 1.99
N ASN A 13 -10.32 -22.88 0.67
CA ASN A 13 -9.90 -24.04 -0.13
C ASN A 13 -9.01 -23.61 -1.30
N GLY A 14 -7.71 -23.89 -1.18
CA GLY A 14 -6.76 -23.80 -2.30
C GLY A 14 -5.62 -22.80 -2.11
N PHE A 15 -4.89 -22.85 -1.00
CA PHE A 15 -3.57 -22.20 -0.92
C PHE A 15 -2.57 -22.98 -1.77
N LYS A 16 -2.61 -22.81 -3.09
CA LYS A 16 -1.36 -22.70 -3.85
C LYS A 16 -0.73 -21.37 -3.44
N ASP A 17 0.59 -21.29 -3.44
CA ASP A 17 1.41 -20.14 -2.99
C ASP A 17 1.05 -18.81 -3.67
N HIS A 18 -0.11 -18.23 -3.34
CA HIS A 18 -0.61 -17.00 -3.90
C HIS A 18 -0.10 -15.86 -3.04
N ILE A 19 0.90 -15.15 -3.59
CA ILE A 19 1.45 -13.94 -2.99
C ILE A 19 0.31 -12.95 -2.76
N VAL A 20 0.07 -12.58 -1.50
CA VAL A 20 -0.87 -11.52 -1.13
C VAL A 20 -0.06 -10.25 -0.86
N ILE A 21 -0.48 -9.15 -1.48
CA ILE A 21 0.14 -7.84 -1.26
C ILE A 21 -0.92 -6.79 -0.89
N LEU A 22 -0.51 -5.83 -0.08
CA LEU A 22 -1.31 -4.63 0.18
C LEU A 22 -0.93 -3.58 -0.85
N CYS A 23 -1.91 -2.93 -1.45
CA CYS A 23 -1.71 -1.88 -2.45
C CYS A 23 -2.29 -0.57 -1.92
N ALA A 24 -1.57 0.53 -2.08
CA ALA A 24 -2.04 1.88 -1.80
C ALA A 24 -1.70 2.78 -2.99
N ASP A 25 -2.72 3.25 -3.69
CA ASP A 25 -2.61 4.28 -4.71
C ASP A 25 -2.88 5.65 -4.08
N ILE A 26 -1.91 6.55 -4.19
CA ILE A 26 -1.86 7.79 -3.44
C ILE A 26 -1.96 8.97 -4.40
N GLY A 27 -3.18 9.49 -4.54
CA GLY A 27 -3.44 10.77 -5.17
C GLY A 27 -3.35 11.93 -4.19
N GLY A 28 -3.35 13.16 -4.71
CA GLY A 28 -3.33 14.39 -3.88
C GLY A 28 -4.52 14.55 -2.95
N SER A 29 -5.67 13.95 -3.29
CA SER A 29 -6.90 14.06 -2.50
C SER A 29 -7.23 12.81 -1.70
N TYR A 30 -6.92 11.62 -2.24
CA TYR A 30 -7.30 10.36 -1.63
C TYR A 30 -6.22 9.28 -1.79
N ILE A 31 -6.10 8.46 -0.75
CA ILE A 31 -5.44 7.17 -0.74
C ILE A 31 -6.50 6.11 -1.03
N ASP A 32 -6.29 5.31 -2.07
CA ASP A 32 -7.10 4.14 -2.40
C ASP A 32 -6.30 2.88 -2.08
N PHE A 33 -6.80 2.11 -1.12
CA PHE A 33 -6.12 0.94 -0.57
C PHE A 33 -6.89 -0.31 -0.93
N ALA A 34 -6.21 -1.38 -1.35
CA ALA A 34 -6.82 -2.69 -1.54
C ALA A 34 -5.83 -3.81 -1.23
N VAL A 35 -6.35 -5.03 -1.15
CA VAL A 35 -5.54 -6.25 -1.08
C VAL A 35 -5.58 -6.90 -2.45
N ALA A 36 -4.41 -7.19 -3.01
CA ALA A 36 -4.29 -7.99 -4.23
C ALA A 36 -3.84 -9.41 -3.87
N ASP A 37 -4.50 -10.41 -4.43
CA ASP A 37 -4.08 -11.81 -4.32
C ASP A 37 -3.20 -12.25 -5.50
N GLY A 38 -2.75 -13.51 -5.47
CA GLY A 38 -1.90 -14.08 -6.52
C GLY A 38 -2.60 -14.26 -7.88
N ALA A 39 -3.91 -14.05 -7.96
CA ALA A 39 -4.68 -13.96 -9.21
C ALA A 39 -4.89 -12.51 -9.66
N HIS A 40 -4.22 -11.55 -8.99
CA HIS A 40 -4.39 -10.11 -9.16
C HIS A 40 -5.82 -9.61 -8.91
N GLN A 41 -6.62 -10.36 -8.14
CA GLN A 41 -7.95 -9.89 -7.77
C GLN A 41 -7.85 -8.92 -6.59
N LEU A 42 -8.56 -7.81 -6.70
CA LEU A 42 -8.61 -6.79 -5.66
C LEU A 42 -9.76 -7.04 -4.70
N SER A 43 -9.46 -7.02 -3.41
CA SER A 43 -10.44 -7.17 -2.33
C SER A 43 -10.22 -6.13 -1.24
N SER A 44 -11.19 -6.01 -0.34
CA SER A 44 -11.11 -5.14 0.85
C SER A 44 -10.75 -3.67 0.55
N ARG A 45 -11.22 -3.14 -0.59
CA ARG A 45 -10.93 -1.77 -1.05
C ARG A 45 -11.44 -0.72 -0.07
N ARG A 46 -10.61 0.26 0.27
CA ARG A 46 -10.90 1.35 1.21
C ARG A 46 -10.31 2.65 0.70
N ARG A 47 -11.06 3.74 0.83
CA ARG A 47 -10.59 5.08 0.46
C ARG A 47 -10.49 5.98 1.68
N ARG A 48 -9.39 6.72 1.81
CA ARG A 48 -9.17 7.72 2.88
C ARG A 48 -8.66 9.02 2.28
N PRO A 49 -8.98 10.20 2.84
CA PRO A 49 -8.36 11.46 2.43
C PRO A 49 -6.84 11.39 2.58
N THR A 50 -6.09 11.99 1.66
CA THR A 50 -4.63 12.06 1.73
C THR A 50 -4.20 13.17 2.68
N PRO A 51 -3.49 12.87 3.79
CA PRO A 51 -2.93 13.92 4.63
C PRO A 51 -1.72 14.55 3.95
N VAL A 52 -1.83 15.84 3.59
CA VAL A 52 -0.78 16.57 2.85
C VAL A 52 0.09 17.47 3.74
N GLY A 53 -0.32 17.72 4.99
CA GLY A 53 0.34 18.66 5.89
C GLY A 53 1.39 18.03 6.82
N SER A 54 1.36 16.71 7.02
CA SER A 54 2.20 16.02 7.99
C SER A 54 2.58 14.63 7.51
N MET A 55 3.88 14.33 7.54
CA MET A 55 4.41 12.99 7.25
C MET A 55 3.91 11.97 8.30
N ALA A 56 3.70 12.41 9.55
CA ALA A 56 3.21 11.54 10.61
C ALA A 56 1.76 11.12 10.38
N ASP A 57 0.90 12.05 9.97
CA ASP A 57 -0.52 11.77 9.69
C ASP A 57 -0.68 10.93 8.43
N PHE A 58 0.14 11.20 7.41
CA PHE A 58 0.25 10.41 6.20
C PHE A 58 0.59 8.94 6.53
N ALA A 59 1.66 8.72 7.29
CA ALA A 59 2.07 7.38 7.69
C ALA A 59 1.06 6.71 8.63
N SER A 60 0.40 7.47 9.52
CA SER A 60 -0.66 6.94 10.40
C SER A 60 -1.85 6.44 9.60
N THR A 61 -2.24 7.16 8.54
CA THR A 61 -3.35 6.74 7.67
C THR A 61 -3.04 5.41 6.97
N LEU A 62 -1.83 5.24 6.46
CA LEU A 62 -1.38 3.97 5.88
C LEU A 62 -1.28 2.85 6.94
N ALA A 63 -0.81 3.17 8.14
CA ALA A 63 -0.75 2.21 9.24
C ALA A 63 -2.14 1.73 9.67
N GLU A 64 -3.13 2.62 9.76
CA GLU A 64 -4.53 2.29 10.05
C GLU A 64 -5.15 1.39 8.96
N LEU A 65 -4.88 1.70 7.69
CA LEU A 65 -5.36 0.90 6.57
C LEU A 65 -4.74 -0.50 6.58
N ALA A 66 -3.46 -0.61 6.94
CA ALA A 66 -2.72 -1.87 6.99
C ALA A 66 -2.88 -2.64 8.31
N ALA A 67 -3.42 -2.02 9.37
CA ALA A 67 -3.53 -2.61 10.71
C ALA A 67 -4.28 -3.96 10.78
N PRO A 68 -5.33 -4.21 9.97
CA PRO A 68 -6.03 -5.49 9.99
C PRO A 68 -5.24 -6.67 9.39
N TYR A 69 -4.09 -6.42 8.74
CA TYR A 69 -3.35 -7.41 7.97
C TYR A 69 -2.00 -7.76 8.60
N ASP A 70 -1.56 -9.00 8.37
CA ASP A 70 -0.27 -9.50 8.88
C ASP A 70 0.90 -8.57 8.50
N ARG A 71 1.82 -8.34 9.44
CA ARG A 71 2.97 -7.43 9.25
C ARG A 71 4.01 -7.96 8.27
N GLY A 72 4.02 -9.25 7.99
CA GLY A 72 4.85 -9.88 6.96
C GLY A 72 4.38 -9.57 5.53
N LEU A 73 3.13 -9.13 5.34
CA LEU A 73 2.64 -8.76 4.01
C LEU A 73 3.24 -7.43 3.55
N PRO A 74 3.83 -7.36 2.35
CA PRO A 74 4.39 -6.12 1.83
C PRO A 74 3.30 -5.10 1.49
N LEU A 75 3.60 -3.82 1.71
CA LEU A 75 2.79 -2.70 1.24
C LEU A 75 3.43 -2.05 0.02
N HIS A 76 2.73 -2.11 -1.11
CA HIS A 76 3.08 -1.47 -2.36
C HIS A 76 2.38 -0.11 -2.42
N VAL A 77 3.16 0.95 -2.51
CA VAL A 77 2.69 2.33 -2.58
C VAL A 77 2.95 2.86 -3.99
N ALA A 78 1.88 3.17 -4.72
CA ALA A 78 1.95 4.02 -5.91
C ALA A 78 1.70 5.45 -5.48
N ILE A 79 2.59 6.36 -5.86
CA ILE A 79 2.45 7.79 -5.58
C ILE A 79 2.84 8.58 -6.81
N ALA A 80 2.00 9.53 -7.18
CA ALA A 80 2.32 10.49 -8.24
C ALA A 80 3.48 11.38 -7.80
N GLY A 81 4.67 11.11 -8.34
CA GLY A 81 5.90 11.79 -7.96
C GLY A 81 7.15 11.11 -8.50
N VAL A 82 8.30 11.75 -8.24
CA VAL A 82 9.61 11.18 -8.53
C VAL A 82 10.14 10.57 -7.25
N CYS A 83 10.48 9.28 -7.29
CA CYS A 83 11.20 8.61 -6.22
C CYS A 83 12.61 8.26 -6.74
N ASP A 84 13.63 8.75 -6.05
CA ASP A 84 15.01 8.33 -6.30
C ASP A 84 15.17 6.86 -5.88
N PRO A 85 15.52 5.95 -6.81
CA PRO A 85 15.62 4.52 -6.50
C PRO A 85 16.78 4.18 -5.57
N GLN A 86 17.86 4.99 -5.55
CA GLN A 86 19.02 4.79 -4.69
C GLN A 86 18.74 5.25 -3.26
N THR A 87 18.20 6.46 -3.11
CA THR A 87 18.02 7.09 -1.79
C THR A 87 16.62 6.88 -1.21
N GLY A 88 15.64 6.50 -2.02
CA GLY A 88 14.22 6.46 -1.63
C GLY A 88 13.60 7.84 -1.43
N HIS A 89 14.32 8.92 -1.77
CA HIS A 89 13.81 10.28 -1.62
C HIS A 89 12.68 10.54 -2.60
N THR A 90 11.52 10.93 -2.07
CA THR A 90 10.33 11.20 -2.88
C THR A 90 10.11 12.70 -3.05
N ARG A 91 9.63 13.10 -4.23
CA ARG A 91 9.05 14.41 -4.50
C ARG A 91 7.71 14.25 -5.20
N SER A 92 6.67 14.81 -4.62
CA SER A 92 5.32 14.89 -5.17
C SER A 92 4.84 16.34 -5.14
N ALA A 93 4.33 16.83 -6.26
CA ALA A 93 3.69 18.15 -6.30
C ALA A 93 2.41 18.19 -5.46
N ASN A 94 1.72 17.05 -5.34
CA ASN A 94 0.40 16.96 -4.73
C ASN A 94 0.46 16.63 -3.24
N ILE A 95 1.60 16.16 -2.74
CA ILE A 95 1.76 15.66 -1.37
C ILE A 95 3.06 16.23 -0.79
N PRO A 96 3.11 17.54 -0.49
CA PRO A 96 4.34 18.22 -0.09
C PRO A 96 4.96 17.67 1.20
N CYS A 97 4.17 17.06 2.10
CA CYS A 97 4.70 16.49 3.34
C CYS A 97 5.69 15.34 3.13
N VAL A 98 5.69 14.68 1.97
CA VAL A 98 6.63 13.59 1.65
C VAL A 98 7.89 14.06 0.90
N ASN A 99 7.98 15.35 0.54
CA ASN A 99 9.07 15.87 -0.28
C ASN A 99 10.44 15.81 0.41
N ASP A 100 11.46 15.42 -0.35
CA ASP A 100 12.85 15.30 0.06
C ASP A 100 13.05 14.40 1.29
N ARG A 101 12.19 13.39 1.45
CA ARG A 101 12.28 12.38 2.52
C ARG A 101 12.50 10.99 1.95
N PRO A 102 13.28 10.12 2.63
CA PRO A 102 13.41 8.70 2.29
C PRO A 102 12.10 7.99 2.64
N LEU A 103 11.08 8.13 1.79
CA LEU A 103 9.70 7.77 2.09
C LEU A 103 9.55 6.28 2.42
N ARG A 104 10.26 5.42 1.68
CA ARG A 104 10.27 3.98 1.89
C ARG A 104 10.69 3.64 3.31
N ASP A 105 11.85 4.16 3.71
CA ASP A 105 12.47 3.82 4.99
C ASP A 105 11.65 4.42 6.15
N ALA A 106 11.12 5.63 5.97
CA ALA A 106 10.22 6.27 6.93
C ALA A 106 8.94 5.45 7.16
N LEU A 107 8.33 4.93 6.09
CA LEU A 107 7.13 4.07 6.18
C LEU A 107 7.48 2.71 6.77
N MET A 108 8.59 2.09 6.38
CA MET A 108 9.03 0.81 6.96
C MET A 108 9.23 0.93 8.47
N ALA A 109 9.93 1.98 8.93
CA ALA A 109 10.16 2.24 10.34
C ALA A 109 8.85 2.44 11.12
N ARG A 110 7.86 3.10 10.51
CA ARG A 110 6.58 3.41 11.15
C ARG A 110 5.61 2.23 11.16
N LEU A 111 5.50 1.49 10.06
CA LEU A 111 4.52 0.43 9.87
C LEU A 111 5.05 -0.93 10.34
N GLY A 112 6.38 -1.10 10.46
CA GLY A 112 7.00 -2.36 10.85
C GLY A 112 6.73 -3.49 9.85
N ARG A 113 6.62 -3.15 8.55
CA ARG A 113 6.41 -4.08 7.43
C ARG A 113 7.28 -3.70 6.23
N PRO A 114 7.53 -4.63 5.29
CA PRO A 114 8.16 -4.30 4.02
C PRO A 114 7.33 -3.28 3.24
N VAL A 115 7.98 -2.26 2.68
CA VAL A 115 7.34 -1.24 1.84
C VAL A 115 8.07 -1.15 0.51
N VAL A 116 7.30 -1.15 -0.57
CA VAL A 116 7.78 -0.92 -1.94
C VAL A 116 7.12 0.34 -2.45
N ILE A 117 7.89 1.26 -3.05
CA ILE A 117 7.37 2.48 -3.63
C ILE A 117 7.56 2.42 -5.14
N GLY A 118 6.47 2.54 -5.89
CA GLY A 118 6.44 2.66 -7.34
C GLY A 118 6.03 4.05 -7.79
N ASN A 119 6.41 4.41 -9.02
CA ASN A 119 5.84 5.55 -9.73
C ASN A 119 4.40 5.24 -10.16
N ASP A 120 3.66 6.27 -10.56
CA ASP A 120 2.25 6.39 -11.02
C ASP A 120 1.84 5.49 -12.20
N ALA A 121 2.41 4.30 -12.33
CA ALA A 121 1.71 3.17 -12.90
C ALA A 121 0.78 2.68 -11.80
N HIS A 122 -0.54 2.90 -11.94
CA HIS A 122 -1.52 2.49 -10.94
C HIS A 122 -1.13 1.11 -10.38
N CYS A 123 -1.02 0.94 -9.05
CA CYS A 123 -0.73 -0.40 -8.49
C CYS A 123 -1.74 -1.45 -8.97
N PHE A 124 -2.93 -1.01 -9.38
CA PHE A 124 -4.01 -1.80 -9.95
C PHE A 124 -3.84 -2.12 -11.45
N ALA A 125 -2.97 -1.42 -12.19
CA ALA A 125 -2.81 -1.63 -13.63
C ALA A 125 -2.31 -3.03 -13.99
N LEU A 126 -1.54 -3.69 -13.11
CA LEU A 126 -1.14 -5.10 -13.33
C LEU A 126 -2.35 -6.06 -13.23
N ALA A 127 -3.34 -5.72 -12.40
CA ALA A 127 -4.57 -6.49 -12.25
C ALA A 127 -5.57 -6.27 -13.38
N GLU A 128 -5.61 -5.07 -13.96
CA GLU A 128 -6.50 -4.72 -15.07
C GLU A 128 -5.96 -5.18 -16.42
N ALA A 129 -4.64 -5.12 -16.65
CA ALA A 129 -4.02 -5.50 -17.92
C ALA A 129 -4.07 -7.00 -18.23
N MET A 130 -4.35 -7.85 -17.24
CA MET A 130 -4.46 -9.32 -17.43
C MET A 130 -5.91 -9.82 -17.58
N GLN A 131 -6.91 -8.93 -17.47
CA GLN A 131 -8.32 -9.24 -17.72
C GLN A 131 -8.78 -8.85 -19.14
N GLY A 132 -7.85 -8.40 -19.99
CA GLY A 132 -8.06 -8.14 -21.42
C GLY A 132 -7.81 -9.36 -22.29
#